data_AF-A0A847GQ80-F1
#
_entry.id   AF-A0A847GQ80-F1
#
_cell.length_a   1.000
_cell.length_b   1.000
_cell.length_c   1.000
_cell.angle_alpha   90.00
_cell.angle_beta   90.00
_cell.angle_gamma   90.00
#
_symmetry.space_group_name_H-M   'P 1'
#
loop_
_entity.id
_entity.type
_entity.pdbx_description
1 polymer ?
#
loop_
_entity_poly.entity_id
_entity_poly.type
_entity_poly.pdbx_seq_one_letter_code
_entity_poly.pdbx_strand_id
1 'polypeptide(L)'
;IDGDGNIYLYAGDTIDLAAATVVVSADASGTVLLSAGSHFNNSSPIQDGNSGGDVLMTSGSVARSEDGDITVLAPNNVQLSIVNANSDGDAVLGDVIVTADYAGPNPGALSDNTGAISDNLLSGEGPNIVGDQAALRAGTGIGDGVAGAATDINVALNTLAAVTGSGDINVMDVEWLTIAAFNGLSGVTITNTPTNDSGLDDITIVTRADLTVSAGNPITNDDGGDITLRAEGGGGYQLILGSFTFPQAQADAAARDGYVATIRSAAENALVAGIAGGAEVWIGATDAASEGAWLWWDERTTPGPDKGIPFWSGFAAGSTVGGEYNNWAAGQPDNDADQDAAYMQADGTWNDWATTGPLTRPYVLEFADADVIVNAAVTVSGGTGAITLEADTDVTGDAAGDITTADGNVTITADLDDSSFAPNVNGTIHLDGNITAGTGTVTLSLADCDGYLGSGLNLATGRGTSPDGSIVSASQVIKSGLGALRLNGTNNAYTGTTTVNAGALIVNGEITTDGGAITVGTGALLGGNGRIGAGIAGRDVQVNAGGTLDPGDVDPGNCAIHYPGLLTVNGDVTFAIGGIFRVQLNSLNAGVDSGTYTPDGYDQLDARGMV
;
A
#
# COMPACT_ATOMS: atom_id res chain seq x y z
N ILE A 1 -11.60 -7.43 32.95
CA ILE A 1 -11.68 -7.92 34.35
C ILE A 1 -10.61 -7.10 35.02
N ASP A 2 -10.89 -6.41 36.12
CA ASP A 2 -9.88 -5.56 36.76
C ASP A 2 -8.62 -6.39 37.14
N GLY A 3 -7.48 -6.10 36.49
CA GLY A 3 -6.16 -6.74 36.63
C GLY A 3 -5.74 -7.73 35.52
N ASP A 4 -4.52 -8.27 35.61
CA ASP A 4 -3.82 -9.15 34.64
C ASP A 4 -4.47 -10.56 34.40
N GLY A 5 -5.76 -10.71 34.65
CA GLY A 5 -6.47 -11.98 34.58
C GLY A 5 -6.86 -12.37 33.16
N ASN A 6 -6.51 -13.59 32.74
CA ASN A 6 -6.88 -14.11 31.43
C ASN A 6 -8.36 -14.50 31.36
N ILE A 7 -8.98 -14.28 30.20
CA ILE A 7 -10.36 -14.71 29.90
C ILE A 7 -10.34 -15.74 28.81
N TYR A 8 -10.75 -16.96 29.12
CA TYR A 8 -10.89 -18.03 28.13
C TYR A 8 -12.34 -18.48 28.02
N LEU A 9 -12.97 -18.22 26.88
CA LEU A 9 -14.29 -18.68 26.53
C LEU A 9 -14.18 -19.92 25.63
N TYR A 10 -14.77 -21.02 26.10
CA TYR A 10 -14.83 -22.27 25.35
C TYR A 10 -16.30 -22.62 25.11
N ALA A 11 -16.67 -22.78 23.84
CA ALA A 11 -17.96 -23.34 23.45
C ALA A 11 -17.73 -24.62 22.66
N GLY A 12 -18.48 -25.67 22.98
CA GLY A 12 -18.43 -26.93 22.23
C GLY A 12 -18.97 -26.84 20.80
N ASP A 13 -19.60 -25.72 20.45
CA ASP A 13 -20.17 -25.43 19.13
C ASP A 13 -19.87 -23.97 18.82
N THR A 14 -20.87 -23.10 18.67
CA THR A 14 -20.67 -21.67 18.37
C THR A 14 -20.49 -20.79 19.63
N ILE A 15 -19.62 -19.79 19.53
CA ILE A 15 -19.62 -18.59 20.39
C ILE A 15 -20.38 -17.50 19.64
N ASP A 16 -21.50 -17.04 20.19
CA ASP A 16 -22.34 -15.99 19.59
C ASP A 16 -22.41 -14.77 20.53
N LEU A 17 -21.75 -13.68 20.14
CA LEU A 17 -21.85 -12.37 20.78
C LEU A 17 -23.02 -11.60 20.14
N ALA A 18 -24.23 -12.06 20.41
CA ALA A 18 -25.46 -11.72 19.70
C ALA A 18 -26.00 -10.27 19.90
N ALA A 19 -25.27 -9.41 20.60
CA ALA A 19 -25.70 -8.03 20.85
C ALA A 19 -24.51 -7.07 20.83
N ALA A 20 -24.72 -5.90 20.23
CA ALA A 20 -23.73 -4.82 20.13
C ALA A 20 -23.16 -4.35 21.48
N THR A 21 -23.80 -4.69 22.61
CA THR A 21 -23.32 -4.33 23.96
C THR A 21 -22.46 -5.41 24.61
N VAL A 22 -22.21 -6.54 23.94
CA VAL A 22 -21.39 -7.61 24.50
C VAL A 22 -19.92 -7.20 24.41
N VAL A 23 -19.28 -7.10 25.58
CA VAL A 23 -17.86 -6.77 25.70
C VAL A 23 -17.17 -7.86 26.52
N VAL A 24 -16.22 -8.57 25.90
CA VAL A 24 -15.27 -9.46 26.55
C VAL A 24 -14.00 -8.67 26.79
N SER A 25 -13.76 -8.21 28.01
CA SER A 25 -12.64 -7.30 28.34
C SER A 25 -11.72 -7.93 29.36
N ALA A 26 -10.44 -8.06 29.03
CA ALA A 26 -9.34 -8.13 29.98
C ALA A 26 -8.73 -6.73 30.16
N ASP A 27 -7.99 -6.54 31.25
CA ASP A 27 -7.30 -5.28 31.57
C ASP A 27 -5.79 -5.61 31.69
N ALA A 28 -4.93 -4.61 31.63
CA ALA A 28 -3.47 -4.72 31.55
C ALA A 28 -3.04 -5.75 30.49
N SER A 29 -2.08 -6.63 30.83
CA SER A 29 -1.59 -7.68 29.94
C SER A 29 -2.42 -8.96 29.94
N GLY A 30 -3.70 -8.91 30.37
CA GLY A 30 -4.55 -10.10 30.44
C GLY A 30 -4.93 -10.60 29.03
N THR A 31 -4.73 -11.88 28.75
CA THR A 31 -5.04 -12.43 27.40
C THR A 31 -6.52 -12.79 27.26
N VAL A 32 -7.08 -12.68 26.06
CA VAL A 32 -8.43 -13.15 25.73
C VAL A 32 -8.38 -14.31 24.74
N LEU A 33 -9.09 -15.40 25.02
CA LEU A 33 -9.29 -16.51 24.09
C LEU A 33 -10.79 -16.74 23.86
N LEU A 34 -11.21 -16.71 22.60
CA LEU A 34 -12.50 -17.22 22.14
C LEU A 34 -12.23 -18.52 21.36
N SER A 35 -12.69 -19.66 21.88
CA SER A 35 -12.53 -20.96 21.23
C SER A 35 -13.87 -21.66 21.05
N ALA A 36 -14.42 -21.54 19.85
CA ALA A 36 -15.56 -22.33 19.38
C ALA A 36 -15.12 -23.75 19.01
N GLY A 37 -16.08 -24.68 18.95
CA GLY A 37 -15.83 -26.09 18.70
C GLY A 37 -14.85 -26.75 19.69
N SER A 38 -14.75 -26.23 20.92
CA SER A 38 -13.88 -26.72 21.98
C SER A 38 -14.67 -26.94 23.27
N HIS A 39 -14.68 -28.19 23.76
CA HIS A 39 -15.26 -28.51 25.05
C HIS A 39 -14.27 -28.23 26.19
N PHE A 40 -14.60 -27.26 27.04
CA PHE A 40 -13.92 -27.11 28.32
C PHE A 40 -14.15 -28.36 29.17
N ASN A 41 -13.07 -29.07 29.47
CA ASN A 41 -13.08 -30.17 30.41
C ASN A 41 -12.16 -29.79 31.57
N ASN A 42 -12.71 -29.68 32.79
CA ASN A 42 -12.09 -29.22 34.03
C ASN A 42 -10.87 -30.07 34.50
N SER A 43 -10.35 -30.93 33.62
CA SER A 43 -9.14 -31.73 33.68
C SER A 43 -8.57 -31.86 32.25
N SER A 44 -7.44 -31.19 32.01
CA SER A 44 -6.68 -31.15 30.75
C SER A 44 -6.48 -32.53 30.10
N PRO A 45 -6.54 -32.66 28.75
CA PRO A 45 -6.64 -31.58 27.75
C PRO A 45 -8.08 -31.19 27.37
N ILE A 46 -8.23 -30.01 26.76
CA ILE A 46 -9.45 -29.53 26.11
C ILE A 46 -9.83 -30.51 25.00
N GLN A 47 -11.12 -30.83 24.86
CA GLN A 47 -11.60 -31.80 23.89
C GLN A 47 -12.22 -31.12 22.68
N ASP A 48 -12.15 -31.77 21.53
CA ASP A 48 -12.81 -31.31 20.32
C ASP A 48 -14.33 -31.32 20.51
N GLY A 49 -14.98 -30.26 20.04
CA GLY A 49 -16.43 -30.10 19.98
C GLY A 49 -16.94 -30.35 18.56
N ASN A 50 -17.80 -29.46 18.07
CA ASN A 50 -18.39 -29.52 16.74
C ASN A 50 -17.51 -28.83 15.69
N SER A 51 -17.37 -29.43 14.51
CA SER A 51 -16.68 -28.84 13.36
C SER A 51 -17.45 -27.69 12.72
N GLY A 52 -18.77 -27.59 12.97
CA GLY A 52 -19.58 -26.44 12.55
C GLY A 52 -19.54 -25.25 13.51
N GLY A 53 -18.62 -25.24 14.49
CA GLY A 53 -18.56 -24.19 15.50
C GLY A 53 -18.03 -22.88 14.92
N ASP A 54 -18.83 -21.83 15.03
CA ASP A 54 -18.49 -20.47 14.58
C ASP A 54 -18.07 -19.57 15.76
N VAL A 55 -17.37 -18.48 15.46
CA VAL A 55 -17.37 -17.28 16.31
C VAL A 55 -18.14 -16.19 15.58
N LEU A 56 -19.26 -15.76 16.15
CA LEU A 56 -20.13 -14.73 15.57
C LEU A 56 -20.11 -13.49 16.44
N MET A 57 -19.58 -12.39 15.91
CA MET A 57 -19.58 -11.09 16.56
C MET A 57 -20.58 -10.17 15.86
N THR A 58 -21.68 -9.84 16.54
CA THR A 58 -22.62 -8.83 16.01
C THR A 58 -21.93 -7.47 15.93
N SER A 59 -22.20 -6.67 14.90
CA SER A 59 -21.72 -5.28 14.79
C SER A 59 -21.79 -4.52 16.13
N GLY A 60 -20.65 -3.96 16.54
CA GLY A 60 -20.44 -3.25 17.81
C GLY A 60 -20.04 -4.13 19.00
N SER A 61 -20.11 -5.47 18.90
CA SER A 61 -19.60 -6.36 19.95
C SER A 61 -18.08 -6.37 19.95
N VAL A 62 -17.49 -6.51 21.16
CA VAL A 62 -16.06 -6.28 21.37
C VAL A 62 -15.41 -7.44 22.13
N ALA A 63 -14.28 -7.92 21.63
CA ALA A 63 -13.30 -8.66 22.42
C ALA A 63 -12.06 -7.77 22.58
N ARG A 64 -11.63 -7.48 23.81
CA ARG A 64 -10.56 -6.52 24.05
C ARG A 64 -9.64 -6.83 25.22
N SER A 65 -8.44 -6.28 25.15
CA SER A 65 -7.45 -6.17 26.22
C SER A 65 -6.78 -4.79 26.18
N GLU A 66 -6.15 -4.34 27.27
CA GLU A 66 -5.30 -3.15 27.23
C GLU A 66 -4.03 -3.48 26.44
N ASP A 67 -3.26 -4.49 26.86
CA ASP A 67 -1.98 -4.84 26.20
C ASP A 67 -1.84 -6.33 25.86
N GLY A 68 -2.85 -7.13 26.20
CA GLY A 68 -2.76 -8.59 26.16
C GLY A 68 -3.21 -9.19 24.83
N ASP A 69 -2.55 -10.28 24.42
CA ASP A 69 -2.90 -11.00 23.21
C ASP A 69 -4.36 -11.48 23.19
N ILE A 70 -4.98 -11.42 22.01
CA ILE A 70 -6.32 -11.93 21.76
C ILE A 70 -6.26 -13.03 20.70
N THR A 71 -6.80 -14.20 21.03
CA THR A 71 -6.90 -15.33 20.12
C THR A 71 -8.36 -15.71 19.88
N VAL A 72 -8.74 -15.85 18.61
CA VAL A 72 -10.07 -16.25 18.16
C VAL A 72 -9.96 -17.49 17.28
N LEU A 73 -10.59 -18.58 17.70
CA LEU A 73 -10.53 -19.89 17.06
C LEU A 73 -11.94 -20.41 16.79
N ALA A 74 -12.21 -20.74 15.52
CA ALA A 74 -13.45 -21.39 15.10
C ALA A 74 -13.16 -22.49 14.08
N PRO A 75 -13.66 -23.72 14.25
CA PRO A 75 -13.55 -24.75 13.22
C PRO A 75 -14.27 -24.44 11.91
N ASN A 76 -15.28 -23.57 11.95
CA ASN A 76 -15.94 -23.05 10.76
C ASN A 76 -15.61 -21.56 10.62
N ASN A 77 -16.59 -20.65 10.61
CA ASN A 77 -16.38 -19.24 10.31
C ASN A 77 -16.03 -18.41 11.55
N VAL A 78 -15.24 -17.37 11.33
CA VAL A 78 -15.09 -16.25 12.26
C VAL A 78 -15.67 -15.00 11.61
N GLN A 79 -16.82 -14.55 12.10
CA GLN A 79 -17.38 -13.26 11.73
C GLN A 79 -16.98 -12.23 12.78
N LEU A 80 -16.14 -11.27 12.39
CA LEU A 80 -15.57 -10.27 13.29
C LEU A 80 -16.46 -9.03 13.41
N SER A 81 -16.42 -8.43 14.59
CA SER A 81 -16.80 -7.03 14.76
C SER A 81 -15.56 -6.29 15.23
N ILE A 82 -15.33 -6.13 16.55
CA ILE A 82 -14.14 -5.43 17.07
C ILE A 82 -13.31 -6.37 17.96
N VAL A 83 -12.07 -6.63 17.55
CA VAL A 83 -11.03 -7.31 18.33
C VAL A 83 -9.91 -6.32 18.60
N ASN A 84 -9.82 -5.81 19.83
CA ASN A 84 -8.92 -4.71 20.17
C ASN A 84 -7.95 -5.09 21.30
N ALA A 85 -6.70 -5.36 20.94
CA ALA A 85 -5.60 -5.66 21.87
C ALA A 85 -4.80 -4.40 22.28
N ASN A 86 -5.37 -3.21 22.10
CA ASN A 86 -4.87 -1.90 22.55
C ASN A 86 -6.04 -1.00 23.04
N SER A 87 -6.82 -1.47 24.01
CA SER A 87 -8.10 -0.82 24.33
C SER A 87 -8.00 0.44 25.20
N ASP A 88 -6.87 0.67 25.84
CA ASP A 88 -6.52 1.92 26.52
C ASP A 88 -5.77 2.90 25.60
N GLY A 89 -5.26 2.39 24.47
CA GLY A 89 -4.80 3.21 23.38
C GLY A 89 -3.42 3.80 23.61
N ASP A 90 -2.55 3.08 24.30
CA ASP A 90 -1.18 3.49 24.53
C ASP A 90 -0.22 2.88 23.50
N ALA A 91 1.10 2.99 23.74
CA ALA A 91 2.13 2.52 22.81
C ALA A 91 2.54 1.06 23.02
N VAL A 92 1.96 0.38 24.00
CA VAL A 92 2.04 -1.06 24.24
C VAL A 92 0.80 -1.69 23.62
N LEU A 93 1.00 -2.72 22.83
CA LEU A 93 -0.05 -3.38 22.07
C LEU A 93 0.11 -4.88 22.23
N GLY A 94 -1.01 -5.59 22.38
CA GLY A 94 -1.06 -7.04 22.29
C GLY A 94 -1.18 -7.53 20.84
N ASP A 95 -0.93 -8.82 20.65
CA ASP A 95 -1.07 -9.46 19.34
C ASP A 95 -2.47 -10.05 19.12
N VAL A 96 -2.87 -10.20 17.85
CA VAL A 96 -4.14 -10.82 17.47
C VAL A 96 -3.94 -12.06 16.60
N ILE A 97 -4.53 -13.18 17.01
CA ILE A 97 -4.51 -14.41 16.23
C ILE A 97 -5.95 -14.80 15.92
N VAL A 98 -6.31 -14.82 14.63
CA VAL A 98 -7.63 -15.28 14.17
C VAL A 98 -7.44 -16.51 13.30
N THR A 99 -8.14 -17.58 13.64
CA THR A 99 -8.14 -18.82 12.87
C THR A 99 -9.57 -19.30 12.68
N ALA A 100 -10.11 -19.04 11.48
CA ALA A 100 -11.19 -19.82 10.92
C ALA A 100 -10.64 -21.15 10.41
N ASP A 101 -11.50 -22.14 10.21
CA ASP A 101 -11.08 -23.51 9.89
C ASP A 101 -10.10 -24.11 10.94
N TYR A 102 -10.27 -23.74 12.20
CA TYR A 102 -9.42 -24.23 13.28
C TYR A 102 -9.55 -25.76 13.44
N ALA A 103 -8.42 -26.46 13.33
CA ALA A 103 -8.36 -27.93 13.36
C ALA A 103 -8.81 -28.60 14.68
N GLY A 104 -9.07 -27.81 15.72
CA GLY A 104 -9.41 -28.26 17.06
C GLY A 104 -8.18 -28.38 17.99
N PRO A 105 -8.40 -28.44 19.31
CA PRO A 105 -7.34 -28.56 20.31
C PRO A 105 -6.60 -29.91 20.29
N ASN A 106 -7.16 -30.95 19.66
CA ASN A 106 -6.48 -32.23 19.42
C ASN A 106 -6.17 -32.37 17.91
N PRO A 107 -5.10 -33.10 17.51
CA PRO A 107 -4.58 -33.05 16.14
C PRO A 107 -5.62 -33.37 15.05
N GLY A 108 -6.08 -32.34 14.33
CA GLY A 108 -6.57 -32.42 12.95
C GLY A 108 -7.98 -32.98 12.72
N ALA A 109 -8.89 -32.90 13.69
CA ALA A 109 -10.20 -33.55 13.55
C ALA A 109 -11.31 -32.66 12.97
N LEU A 110 -11.20 -31.33 13.08
CA LEU A 110 -12.32 -30.43 12.79
C LEU A 110 -12.21 -29.60 11.51
N SER A 111 -10.98 -29.32 11.04
CA SER A 111 -10.73 -28.53 9.82
C SER A 111 -11.14 -29.30 8.56
N ASP A 112 -11.82 -28.62 7.65
CA ASP A 112 -12.28 -29.14 6.36
C ASP A 112 -12.03 -28.19 5.18
N ASN A 113 -11.25 -27.12 5.42
CA ASN A 113 -10.89 -26.07 4.47
C ASN A 113 -12.08 -25.21 4.02
N THR A 114 -13.09 -24.96 4.88
CA THR A 114 -14.27 -24.14 4.52
C THR A 114 -14.52 -22.91 5.41
N GLY A 115 -13.79 -22.75 6.51
CA GLY A 115 -13.98 -21.60 7.41
C GLY A 115 -13.46 -20.30 6.82
N ALA A 116 -14.26 -19.23 6.83
CA ALA A 116 -13.87 -17.89 6.41
C ALA A 116 -13.66 -16.94 7.60
N ILE A 117 -12.82 -15.91 7.42
CA ILE A 117 -12.82 -14.72 8.29
C ILE A 117 -13.55 -13.62 7.54
N SER A 118 -14.62 -13.05 8.11
CA SER A 118 -15.41 -12.01 7.46
C SER A 118 -15.66 -10.81 8.37
N ASP A 119 -15.94 -9.66 7.75
CA ASP A 119 -16.40 -8.48 8.46
C ASP A 119 -17.90 -8.59 8.81
N ASN A 120 -18.29 -7.94 9.90
CA ASN A 120 -19.66 -7.70 10.33
C ASN A 120 -19.76 -6.45 11.21
N LEU A 121 -18.76 -5.58 11.19
CA LEU A 121 -18.92 -4.18 11.52
C LEU A 121 -19.74 -3.51 10.38
N LEU A 122 -20.41 -2.39 10.63
CA LEU A 122 -21.37 -1.82 9.66
C LEU A 122 -21.03 -0.36 9.36
N SER A 123 -20.88 -0.05 8.08
CA SER A 123 -20.79 1.23 7.36
C SER A 123 -20.00 2.36 8.02
N GLY A 124 -18.89 2.74 7.38
CA GLY A 124 -17.98 3.80 7.86
C GLY A 124 -17.05 3.25 8.94
N GLU A 125 -16.52 2.05 8.70
CA GLU A 125 -15.98 1.14 9.72
C GLU A 125 -14.61 1.57 10.24
N GLY A 126 -14.50 1.61 11.58
CA GLY A 126 -13.20 1.54 12.25
C GLY A 126 -12.56 0.15 12.09
N PRO A 127 -11.34 -0.05 12.58
CA PRO A 127 -10.63 -1.32 12.45
C PRO A 127 -11.38 -2.47 13.15
N ASN A 128 -11.57 -3.59 12.43
CA ASN A 128 -12.00 -4.85 13.02
C ASN A 128 -10.96 -5.41 13.99
N ILE A 129 -9.67 -5.20 13.66
CA ILE A 129 -8.55 -5.73 14.42
C ILE A 129 -7.60 -4.58 14.76
N VAL A 130 -7.35 -4.40 16.05
CA VAL A 130 -6.36 -3.44 16.57
C VAL A 130 -5.34 -4.21 17.41
N GLY A 131 -4.04 -4.02 17.15
CA GLY A 131 -2.96 -4.69 17.88
C GLY A 131 -1.58 -4.40 17.27
N ASP A 132 -0.53 -5.05 17.79
CA ASP A 132 0.82 -4.93 17.20
C ASP A 132 0.92 -5.78 15.92
N GLN A 133 0.71 -7.10 16.08
CA GLN A 133 0.80 -8.06 14.99
C GLN A 133 -0.48 -8.87 14.85
N ALA A 134 -0.87 -9.21 13.62
CA ALA A 134 -1.96 -10.16 13.37
C ALA A 134 -1.55 -11.35 12.52
N ALA A 135 -2.03 -12.54 12.92
CA ALA A 135 -1.96 -13.75 12.11
C ALA A 135 -3.37 -14.24 11.77
N LEU A 136 -3.75 -14.13 10.49
CA LEU A 136 -5.07 -14.51 9.99
C LEU A 136 -4.99 -15.83 9.22
N ARG A 137 -5.83 -16.80 9.57
CA ARG A 137 -5.91 -18.12 8.93
C ARG A 137 -7.35 -18.46 8.58
N ALA A 138 -7.58 -18.85 7.33
CA ALA A 138 -8.88 -19.30 6.86
C ALA A 138 -8.76 -20.48 5.88
N GLY A 139 -9.86 -21.19 5.67
CA GLY A 139 -10.05 -22.14 4.58
C GLY A 139 -10.58 -21.49 3.30
N THR A 140 -11.52 -20.54 3.41
CA THR A 140 -12.19 -19.88 2.28
C THR A 140 -12.33 -18.36 2.47
N GLY A 141 -11.25 -17.64 2.24
CA GLY A 141 -11.19 -16.17 2.24
C GLY A 141 -11.01 -15.49 3.60
N ILE A 142 -10.44 -14.29 3.54
CA ILE A 142 -10.23 -13.35 4.64
C ILE A 142 -10.70 -11.98 4.17
N GLY A 143 -11.81 -11.49 4.73
CA GLY A 143 -12.51 -10.32 4.21
C GLY A 143 -13.33 -10.67 2.97
N ASP A 144 -14.58 -10.24 2.92
CA ASP A 144 -15.42 -10.37 1.74
C ASP A 144 -15.35 -9.12 0.85
N GLY A 145 -15.53 -9.27 -0.45
CA GLY A 145 -15.57 -8.13 -1.37
C GLY A 145 -14.19 -7.68 -1.86
N VAL A 146 -13.91 -6.38 -1.80
CA VAL A 146 -12.64 -5.76 -2.21
C VAL A 146 -12.17 -4.85 -1.08
N ALA A 147 -10.86 -4.66 -0.89
CA ALA A 147 -10.36 -3.73 0.13
C ALA A 147 -10.93 -2.31 -0.05
N GLY A 148 -11.26 -1.65 1.06
CA GLY A 148 -11.97 -0.37 1.13
C GLY A 148 -13.50 -0.48 0.95
N ALA A 149 -14.06 -1.66 0.69
CA ALA A 149 -15.51 -1.91 0.77
C ALA A 149 -15.91 -2.22 2.21
N ALA A 150 -17.17 -2.01 2.58
CA ALA A 150 -17.70 -2.27 3.94
C ALA A 150 -17.78 -3.77 4.34
N THR A 151 -16.94 -4.59 3.74
CA THR A 151 -16.89 -6.05 3.90
C THR A 151 -15.44 -6.55 3.98
N ASP A 152 -14.45 -5.68 3.75
CA ASP A 152 -13.06 -6.05 3.93
C ASP A 152 -12.69 -6.13 5.42
N ILE A 153 -11.55 -6.75 5.75
CA ILE A 153 -11.08 -6.68 7.15
C ILE A 153 -10.31 -5.39 7.31
N ASN A 154 -10.89 -4.43 8.04
CA ASN A 154 -10.17 -3.22 8.45
C ASN A 154 -9.24 -3.53 9.62
N VAL A 155 -8.00 -3.05 9.55
CA VAL A 155 -7.00 -3.30 10.58
C VAL A 155 -6.27 -2.02 10.99
N ALA A 156 -5.75 -2.02 12.21
CA ALA A 156 -4.77 -1.04 12.70
C ALA A 156 -3.64 -1.85 13.34
N LEU A 157 -2.64 -2.19 12.53
CA LEU A 157 -1.59 -3.14 12.87
C LEU A 157 -0.22 -2.66 12.39
N ASN A 158 0.83 -2.95 13.14
CA ASN A 158 2.19 -2.79 12.61
C ASN A 158 2.55 -3.92 11.64
N THR A 159 2.09 -5.14 11.90
CA THR A 159 2.48 -6.34 11.14
C THR A 159 1.28 -7.24 10.82
N LEU A 160 1.19 -7.67 9.56
CA LEU A 160 0.24 -8.70 9.13
C LEU A 160 0.96 -9.92 8.53
N ALA A 161 0.49 -11.10 8.90
CA ALA A 161 0.72 -12.34 8.17
C ALA A 161 -0.62 -13.06 7.97
N ALA A 162 -0.94 -13.49 6.75
CA ALA A 162 -2.24 -14.08 6.45
C ALA A 162 -2.13 -15.29 5.51
N VAL A 163 -2.99 -16.27 5.70
CA VAL A 163 -3.08 -17.41 4.79
C VAL A 163 -4.52 -17.88 4.64
N THR A 164 -4.90 -18.19 3.41
CA THR A 164 -6.14 -18.91 3.14
C THR A 164 -5.95 -20.09 2.18
N GLY A 165 -6.85 -21.06 2.28
CA GLY A 165 -6.94 -22.19 1.37
C GLY A 165 -7.34 -21.72 -0.03
N SER A 166 -8.48 -21.06 -0.11
CA SER A 166 -9.08 -20.48 -1.31
C SER A 166 -9.81 -19.20 -0.94
N GLY A 167 -10.44 -18.53 -1.91
CA GLY A 167 -11.14 -17.27 -1.70
C GLY A 167 -10.21 -16.09 -1.44
N ASP A 168 -10.77 -14.90 -1.58
CA ASP A 168 -10.01 -13.64 -1.57
C ASP A 168 -9.39 -13.33 -0.20
N ILE A 169 -8.30 -12.56 -0.22
CA ILE A 169 -7.77 -11.87 0.96
C ILE A 169 -7.94 -10.37 0.72
N ASN A 170 -8.84 -9.72 1.44
CA ASN A 170 -9.11 -8.29 1.36
C ASN A 170 -8.86 -7.63 2.72
N VAL A 171 -7.86 -6.76 2.77
CA VAL A 171 -7.47 -6.03 3.99
C VAL A 171 -7.26 -4.55 3.67
N MET A 172 -7.82 -3.70 4.52
CA MET A 172 -7.50 -2.27 4.55
C MET A 172 -6.91 -1.94 5.92
N ASP A 173 -5.67 -1.46 5.94
CA ASP A 173 -5.10 -0.88 7.15
C ASP A 173 -5.37 0.62 7.21
N VAL A 174 -5.73 1.12 8.39
CA VAL A 174 -6.06 2.55 8.61
C VAL A 174 -4.84 3.42 8.89
N GLU A 175 -3.64 2.84 8.88
CA GLU A 175 -2.31 3.43 9.14
C GLU A 175 -1.28 2.91 8.10
N TRP A 176 -0.09 2.48 8.58
CA TRP A 176 0.94 1.76 7.84
C TRP A 176 0.85 0.27 8.09
N LEU A 177 1.28 -0.54 7.13
CA LEU A 177 1.30 -1.98 7.31
C LEU A 177 2.60 -2.60 6.81
N THR A 178 3.20 -3.44 7.66
CA THR A 178 4.28 -4.33 7.24
C THR A 178 3.76 -5.76 7.05
N ILE A 179 3.91 -6.30 5.85
CA ILE A 179 3.72 -7.72 5.57
C ILE A 179 4.99 -8.47 5.98
N ALA A 180 4.91 -9.29 7.03
CA ALA A 180 6.06 -9.98 7.61
C ALA A 180 5.72 -11.38 8.14
N ALA A 181 6.68 -11.99 8.84
CA ALA A 181 6.45 -13.26 9.54
C ALA A 181 5.86 -13.00 10.92
N PHE A 182 4.77 -13.70 11.24
CA PHE A 182 4.20 -13.73 12.58
C PHE A 182 3.51 -15.06 12.84
N ASN A 183 3.60 -15.56 14.08
CA ASN A 183 2.95 -16.78 14.54
C ASN A 183 3.16 -18.01 13.61
N GLY A 184 4.34 -18.13 13.00
CA GLY A 184 4.69 -19.23 12.09
C GLY A 184 4.19 -19.09 10.65
N LEU A 185 3.50 -18.00 10.31
CA LEU A 185 3.23 -17.58 8.93
C LEU A 185 4.37 -16.67 8.42
N SER A 186 4.45 -16.50 7.10
CA SER A 186 5.41 -15.63 6.44
C SER A 186 4.71 -14.95 5.27
N GLY A 187 4.50 -13.65 5.41
CA GLY A 187 3.81 -12.83 4.40
C GLY A 187 2.33 -13.15 4.26
N VAL A 188 1.80 -13.01 3.05
CA VAL A 188 0.40 -13.25 2.72
C VAL A 188 0.31 -14.32 1.62
N THR A 189 -0.53 -15.33 1.80
CA THR A 189 -0.62 -16.43 0.84
C THR A 189 -2.03 -16.97 0.64
N ILE A 190 -2.44 -17.08 -0.62
CA ILE A 190 -3.53 -17.99 -1.04
C ILE A 190 -2.86 -19.27 -1.53
N THR A 191 -3.14 -20.38 -0.85
CA THR A 191 -2.45 -21.68 -1.07
C THR A 191 -3.08 -22.56 -2.15
N ASN A 192 -4.23 -22.16 -2.70
CA ASN A 192 -4.97 -22.91 -3.72
C ASN A 192 -5.38 -24.31 -3.26
N THR A 193 -6.14 -24.35 -2.17
CA THR A 193 -6.81 -25.52 -1.64
C THR A 193 -8.33 -25.29 -1.79
N PRO A 194 -9.02 -25.98 -2.72
CA PRO A 194 -8.56 -27.12 -3.56
C PRO A 194 -7.69 -26.68 -4.75
N THR A 195 -6.66 -27.47 -5.10
CA THR A 195 -5.71 -27.19 -6.20
C THR A 195 -6.41 -27.19 -7.57
N ASN A 196 -7.02 -26.06 -7.94
CA ASN A 196 -7.86 -25.92 -9.13
C ASN A 196 -7.38 -24.80 -10.06
N ASP A 197 -6.47 -23.93 -9.60
CA ASP A 197 -5.90 -22.81 -10.37
C ASP A 197 -7.01 -21.98 -11.02
N SER A 198 -8.04 -21.63 -10.24
CA SER A 198 -9.27 -21.07 -10.80
C SER A 198 -9.06 -19.67 -11.38
N GLY A 199 -8.08 -18.93 -10.83
CA GLY A 199 -7.81 -17.54 -11.14
C GLY A 199 -8.92 -16.60 -10.67
N LEU A 200 -9.68 -17.01 -9.65
CA LEU A 200 -10.82 -16.25 -9.12
C LEU A 200 -10.57 -15.72 -7.71
N ASP A 201 -9.51 -16.19 -7.05
CA ASP A 201 -9.17 -15.75 -5.71
C ASP A 201 -8.20 -14.56 -5.81
N ASP A 202 -8.54 -13.41 -5.25
CA ASP A 202 -7.73 -12.19 -5.35
C ASP A 202 -7.08 -11.82 -4.00
N ILE A 203 -5.93 -11.14 -4.03
CA ILE A 203 -5.32 -10.51 -2.85
C ILE A 203 -5.36 -9.01 -3.03
N THR A 204 -6.09 -8.30 -2.16
CA THR A 204 -6.12 -6.84 -2.13
C THR A 204 -5.68 -6.36 -0.75
N ILE A 205 -4.60 -5.56 -0.71
CA ILE A 205 -4.11 -4.91 0.51
C ILE A 205 -4.02 -3.41 0.23
N VAL A 206 -4.79 -2.63 0.99
CA VAL A 206 -4.81 -1.17 0.93
C VAL A 206 -4.33 -0.63 2.27
N THR A 207 -3.52 0.41 2.26
CA THR A 207 -3.03 1.09 3.47
C THR A 207 -3.23 2.60 3.33
N ARG A 208 -3.25 3.29 4.47
CA ARG A 208 -3.25 4.76 4.54
C ARG A 208 -1.87 5.35 4.77
N ALA A 209 -0.84 4.55 4.61
CA ALA A 209 0.54 4.94 4.77
C ALA A 209 1.40 3.88 4.09
N ASP A 210 2.70 3.88 4.36
CA ASP A 210 3.60 2.94 3.73
C ASP A 210 3.14 1.48 3.88
N LEU A 211 3.06 0.80 2.74
CA LEU A 211 2.85 -0.63 2.66
C LEU A 211 4.18 -1.31 2.37
N THR A 212 4.72 -2.02 3.35
CA THR A 212 6.01 -2.71 3.23
C THR A 212 5.85 -4.21 3.11
N VAL A 213 6.26 -4.81 2.00
CA VAL A 213 6.51 -6.24 1.87
C VAL A 213 7.93 -6.55 2.33
N SER A 214 8.07 -7.06 3.55
CA SER A 214 9.38 -7.20 4.19
C SER A 214 10.20 -8.38 3.63
N ALA A 215 11.52 -8.23 3.65
CA ALA A 215 12.44 -9.22 3.10
C ALA A 215 12.24 -10.63 3.67
N GLY A 216 12.09 -11.61 2.77
CA GLY A 216 11.84 -13.01 3.12
C GLY A 216 10.37 -13.35 3.43
N ASN A 217 9.44 -12.41 3.31
CA ASN A 217 8.01 -12.59 3.59
C ASN A 217 7.18 -12.25 2.34
N PRO A 218 7.04 -13.19 1.39
CA PRO A 218 6.45 -12.92 0.09
C PRO A 218 4.92 -12.73 0.16
N ILE A 219 4.37 -12.12 -0.87
CA ILE A 219 2.93 -12.19 -1.17
C ILE A 219 2.76 -13.16 -2.33
N THR A 220 1.99 -14.23 -2.12
CA THR A 220 1.83 -15.30 -3.11
C THR A 220 0.38 -15.65 -3.31
N ASN A 221 -0.06 -15.69 -4.56
CA ASN A 221 -1.34 -16.23 -4.94
C ASN A 221 -1.15 -17.48 -5.80
N ASP A 222 -1.28 -18.65 -5.17
CA ASP A 222 -1.14 -19.94 -5.83
C ASP A 222 -2.40 -20.38 -6.59
N ASP A 223 -3.53 -19.66 -6.52
CA ASP A 223 -4.75 -19.98 -7.31
C ASP A 223 -4.73 -19.31 -8.69
N GLY A 224 -3.96 -18.24 -8.83
CA GLY A 224 -4.20 -17.23 -9.87
C GLY A 224 -5.04 -16.11 -9.30
N GLY A 225 -5.58 -15.24 -10.15
CA GLY A 225 -6.28 -14.05 -9.66
C GLY A 225 -5.31 -12.93 -9.31
N ASP A 226 -5.87 -11.74 -9.16
CA ASP A 226 -5.12 -10.51 -9.12
C ASP A 226 -4.49 -10.30 -7.73
N ILE A 227 -3.31 -9.66 -7.70
CA ILE A 227 -2.71 -9.11 -6.48
C ILE A 227 -2.68 -7.60 -6.64
N THR A 228 -3.34 -6.87 -5.75
CA THR A 228 -3.34 -5.42 -5.69
C THR A 228 -2.77 -4.95 -4.36
N LEU A 229 -1.65 -4.23 -4.42
CA LEU A 229 -1.04 -3.54 -3.27
C LEU A 229 -1.17 -2.05 -3.50
N ARG A 230 -1.86 -1.35 -2.58
CA ARG A 230 -2.07 0.09 -2.70
C ARG A 230 -1.77 0.82 -1.40
N ALA A 231 -1.03 1.92 -1.51
CA ALA A 231 -0.80 2.86 -0.42
C ALA A 231 -1.44 4.22 -0.78
N GLU A 232 -2.59 4.53 -0.16
CA GLU A 232 -3.48 5.67 -0.48
C GLU A 232 -3.24 6.92 0.40
N GLY A 233 -2.07 7.03 1.05
CA GLY A 233 -1.70 8.24 1.77
C GLY A 233 -2.32 8.37 3.16
N GLY A 234 -1.70 9.19 4.03
CA GLY A 234 -2.23 9.51 5.36
C GLY A 234 -1.38 9.16 6.60
N GLY A 235 -0.22 8.52 6.46
CA GLY A 235 0.57 8.10 7.63
C GLY A 235 1.69 9.04 8.05
N GLY A 236 2.03 10.00 7.20
CA GLY A 236 3.08 10.96 7.51
C GLY A 236 2.51 12.17 8.24
N TYR A 237 3.15 12.64 9.32
CA TYR A 237 2.62 13.76 10.10
C TYR A 237 3.67 14.84 10.39
N GLN A 238 3.23 16.11 10.40
CA GLN A 238 4.07 17.26 10.74
C GLN A 238 3.32 18.33 11.53
N LEU A 239 3.91 18.82 12.62
CA LEU A 239 3.39 19.99 13.33
C LEU A 239 3.61 21.28 12.52
N ILE A 240 2.52 21.95 12.13
CA ILE A 240 2.55 23.26 11.50
C ILE A 240 2.31 24.35 12.55
N LEU A 241 3.39 25.02 12.93
CA LEU A 241 3.35 26.12 13.88
C LEU A 241 2.70 27.37 13.26
N GLY A 242 1.85 28.05 14.02
CA GLY A 242 1.22 29.29 13.59
C GLY A 242 -0.05 29.61 14.36
N SER A 243 -0.80 30.58 13.83
CA SER A 243 -2.08 31.03 14.36
C SER A 243 -3.12 30.91 13.25
N PHE A 244 -3.79 29.75 13.20
CA PHE A 244 -4.83 29.46 12.22
C PHE A 244 -6.20 29.35 12.91
N THR A 245 -7.25 29.90 12.28
CA THR A 245 -8.62 29.40 12.50
C THR A 245 -8.77 28.04 11.83
N PHE A 246 -9.78 27.24 12.20
CA PHE A 246 -9.94 25.91 11.60
C PHE A 246 -10.04 25.93 10.06
N PRO A 247 -10.83 26.81 9.41
CA PRO A 247 -10.83 26.92 7.95
C PRO A 247 -9.49 27.37 7.36
N GLN A 248 -8.68 28.12 8.11
CA GLN A 248 -7.35 28.51 7.64
C GLN A 248 -6.36 27.35 7.74
N ALA A 249 -6.49 26.49 8.76
CA ALA A 249 -5.68 25.28 8.88
C ALA A 249 -6.03 24.29 7.77
N GLN A 250 -7.32 24.08 7.48
CA GLN A 250 -7.81 23.26 6.37
C GLN A 250 -7.26 23.74 5.02
N ALA A 251 -7.39 25.04 4.73
CA ALA A 251 -6.85 25.61 3.51
C ALA A 251 -5.31 25.59 3.43
N ASP A 252 -4.60 25.81 4.54
CA ASP A 252 -3.12 25.74 4.58
C ASP A 252 -2.62 24.30 4.41
N ALA A 253 -3.32 23.31 4.98
CA ALA A 253 -3.02 21.90 4.82
C ALA A 253 -3.22 21.44 3.38
N ALA A 254 -4.37 21.78 2.77
CA ALA A 254 -4.65 21.48 1.37
C ALA A 254 -3.66 22.17 0.42
N ALA A 255 -3.18 23.37 0.74
CA ALA A 255 -2.14 24.06 -0.03
C ALA A 255 -0.74 23.43 0.11
N ARG A 256 -0.57 22.50 1.05
CA ARG A 256 0.61 21.64 1.22
C ARG A 256 0.34 20.22 0.75
N ASP A 257 -0.75 20.03 -0.01
CA ASP A 257 -1.20 18.76 -0.58
C ASP A 257 -1.47 17.64 0.46
N GLY A 258 -1.54 18.01 1.73
CA GLY A 258 -2.03 17.15 2.81
C GLY A 258 -3.35 17.65 3.38
N TYR A 259 -3.65 17.23 4.59
CA TYR A 259 -4.88 17.63 5.28
C TYR A 259 -4.63 17.77 6.78
N VAL A 260 -5.54 18.41 7.49
CA VAL A 260 -5.44 18.49 8.95
C VAL A 260 -5.68 17.09 9.49
N ALA A 261 -4.77 16.61 10.35
CA ALA A 261 -4.68 15.20 10.74
C ALA A 261 -6.01 14.57 11.14
N THR A 262 -6.29 13.45 10.50
CA THR A 262 -7.34 12.49 10.81
C THR A 262 -6.80 11.43 11.75
N ILE A 263 -7.64 10.88 12.62
CA ILE A 263 -7.20 9.98 13.70
C ILE A 263 -8.23 8.87 13.90
N ARG A 264 -7.98 7.70 13.32
CA ARG A 264 -8.88 6.55 13.33
C ARG A 264 -8.41 5.40 14.22
N SER A 265 -7.28 5.57 14.88
CA SER A 265 -6.79 4.67 15.91
C SER A 265 -6.16 5.41 17.10
N ALA A 266 -5.92 4.64 18.16
CA ALA A 266 -5.15 5.12 19.29
C ALA A 266 -3.66 5.31 18.99
N ALA A 267 -3.08 4.48 18.11
CA ALA A 267 -1.69 4.61 17.70
C ALA A 267 -1.47 5.91 16.92
N GLU A 268 -2.39 6.25 16.00
CA GLU A 268 -2.42 7.55 15.33
C GLU A 268 -2.58 8.69 16.34
N ASN A 269 -3.48 8.54 17.32
CA ASN A 269 -3.68 9.57 18.34
C ASN A 269 -2.40 9.83 19.15
N ALA A 270 -1.72 8.76 19.58
CA ALA A 270 -0.46 8.84 20.31
C ALA A 270 0.65 9.46 19.45
N LEU A 271 0.71 9.11 18.16
CA LEU A 271 1.64 9.69 17.19
C LEU A 271 1.40 11.20 17.01
N VAL A 272 0.17 11.61 16.75
CA VAL A 272 -0.23 13.01 16.59
C VAL A 272 0.02 13.80 17.88
N ALA A 273 -0.30 13.25 19.06
CA ALA A 273 -0.02 13.88 20.35
C ALA A 273 1.49 14.05 20.60
N GLY A 274 2.28 13.04 20.24
CA GLY A 274 3.75 13.09 20.30
C GLY A 274 4.32 14.20 19.43
N ILE A 275 3.80 14.35 18.21
CA ILE A 275 4.19 15.39 17.25
C ILE A 275 3.76 16.79 17.72
N ALA A 276 2.57 16.90 18.30
CA ALA A 276 2.09 18.15 18.90
C ALA A 276 2.95 18.58 20.09
N GLY A 277 3.61 17.65 20.78
CA GLY A 277 4.58 17.94 21.83
C GLY A 277 3.99 18.73 23.01
N GLY A 278 2.70 18.50 23.31
CA GLY A 278 1.94 19.22 24.34
C GLY A 278 1.36 20.56 23.88
N ALA A 279 1.47 20.93 22.61
CA ALA A 279 0.70 22.03 22.03
C ALA A 279 -0.76 21.63 21.79
N GLU A 280 -1.68 22.56 21.97
CA GLU A 280 -3.08 22.36 21.56
C GLU A 280 -3.20 22.63 20.05
N VAL A 281 -3.59 21.63 19.26
CA VAL A 281 -3.51 21.63 17.79
C VAL A 281 -4.87 21.32 17.17
N TRP A 282 -5.22 21.97 16.05
CA TRP A 282 -6.37 21.51 15.25
C TRP A 282 -6.13 20.09 14.73
N ILE A 283 -7.18 19.29 14.74
CA ILE A 283 -7.30 17.99 14.05
C ILE A 283 -8.46 18.09 13.05
N GLY A 284 -8.50 17.22 12.03
CA GLY A 284 -9.38 17.35 10.87
C GLY A 284 -10.88 17.13 11.12
N ALA A 285 -11.29 16.85 12.36
CA ALA A 285 -12.66 16.54 12.72
C ALA A 285 -13.55 17.78 12.81
N THR A 286 -14.76 17.68 12.23
CA THR A 286 -15.78 18.74 12.24
C THR A 286 -17.19 18.15 12.12
N ASP A 287 -18.19 18.83 12.68
CA ASP A 287 -19.62 18.57 12.48
C ASP A 287 -20.35 19.77 11.84
N ALA A 288 -19.60 20.71 11.24
CA ALA A 288 -20.13 21.96 10.67
C ALA A 288 -21.22 21.73 9.60
N ALA A 289 -21.26 20.55 8.98
CA ALA A 289 -22.29 20.19 8.02
C ALA A 289 -23.62 19.81 8.70
N SER A 290 -23.57 19.21 9.88
CA SER A 290 -24.72 18.77 10.66
C SER A 290 -24.32 18.59 12.12
N GLU A 291 -24.77 19.53 12.96
CA GLU A 291 -24.58 19.51 14.42
C GLU A 291 -24.71 18.12 15.06
N GLY A 292 -23.69 17.74 15.82
CA GLY A 292 -23.59 16.46 16.51
C GLY A 292 -23.25 15.27 15.61
N ALA A 293 -22.97 15.47 14.32
CA ALA A 293 -22.51 14.43 13.40
C ALA A 293 -21.05 14.71 12.98
N TRP A 294 -20.12 14.23 13.79
CA TRP A 294 -18.69 14.46 13.62
C TRP A 294 -18.09 13.51 12.58
N LEU A 295 -17.33 14.09 11.66
CA LEU A 295 -16.64 13.39 10.59
C LEU A 295 -15.24 13.97 10.37
N TRP A 296 -14.40 13.20 9.67
CA TRP A 296 -13.10 13.68 9.18
C TRP A 296 -13.27 14.51 7.90
N TRP A 297 -12.63 15.67 7.82
CA TRP A 297 -12.76 16.56 6.67
C TRP A 297 -11.42 17.07 6.14
N ASP A 298 -11.33 17.15 4.81
CA ASP A 298 -10.27 17.86 4.10
C ASP A 298 -10.85 18.84 3.05
N GLU A 299 -10.05 19.85 2.67
CA GLU A 299 -10.36 20.81 1.61
C GLU A 299 -9.71 20.50 0.25
N ARG A 300 -9.05 19.34 0.09
CA ARG A 300 -8.35 18.99 -1.14
C ARG A 300 -9.30 18.70 -2.30
N THR A 301 -8.80 18.90 -3.52
CA THR A 301 -9.51 18.55 -4.77
C THR A 301 -9.52 17.05 -5.01
N THR A 302 -8.42 16.38 -4.64
CA THR A 302 -8.32 14.93 -4.52
C THR A 302 -8.53 14.61 -3.03
N PRO A 303 -9.72 14.12 -2.62
CA PRO A 303 -10.00 13.78 -1.23
C PRO A 303 -8.92 12.87 -0.64
N GLY A 304 -8.56 13.10 0.63
CA GLY A 304 -7.85 12.09 1.40
C GLY A 304 -8.75 10.88 1.70
N PRO A 305 -8.16 9.75 2.11
CA PRO A 305 -8.88 8.50 2.31
C PRO A 305 -10.01 8.61 3.35
N ASP A 306 -9.86 9.51 4.33
CA ASP A 306 -10.81 9.65 5.44
C ASP A 306 -11.94 10.65 5.22
N LYS A 307 -11.95 11.37 4.09
CA LYS A 307 -12.90 12.46 3.89
C LYS A 307 -14.35 11.99 3.99
N GLY A 308 -15.06 12.56 4.96
CA GLY A 308 -16.47 12.29 5.19
C GLY A 308 -16.77 11.05 6.00
N ILE A 309 -15.76 10.33 6.51
CA ILE A 309 -15.96 9.21 7.42
C ILE A 309 -16.52 9.72 8.76
N PRO A 310 -17.74 9.30 9.17
CA PRO A 310 -18.33 9.69 10.44
C PRO A 310 -17.76 8.84 11.58
N PHE A 311 -17.28 9.47 12.65
CA PHE A 311 -16.69 8.74 13.80
C PHE A 311 -17.47 8.91 15.10
N TRP A 312 -18.24 10.00 15.25
CA TRP A 312 -18.97 10.29 16.49
C TRP A 312 -20.35 10.92 16.25
N SER A 313 -21.35 10.47 17.02
CA SER A 313 -22.72 10.97 16.96
C SER A 313 -23.21 11.43 18.33
N GLY A 314 -23.61 12.69 18.43
CA GLY A 314 -24.15 13.36 19.61
C GLY A 314 -23.15 14.31 20.27
N PHE A 315 -23.55 14.86 21.42
CA PHE A 315 -22.73 15.73 22.27
C PHE A 315 -21.89 14.88 23.25
N ALA A 316 -21.61 15.40 24.45
CA ALA A 316 -20.85 14.78 25.52
C ALA A 316 -21.28 13.37 25.95
N ALA A 317 -22.53 12.99 25.67
CA ALA A 317 -23.09 11.67 25.96
C ALA A 317 -23.40 10.88 24.68
N GLY A 318 -22.74 11.24 23.58
CA GLY A 318 -22.82 10.57 22.29
C GLY A 318 -22.19 9.18 22.29
N SER A 319 -22.06 8.62 21.09
CA SER A 319 -21.45 7.33 20.87
C SER A 319 -20.64 7.33 19.59
N THR A 320 -19.64 6.45 19.53
CA THR A 320 -18.89 6.19 18.30
C THR A 320 -19.83 5.67 17.21
N VAL A 321 -19.51 6.00 15.97
CA VAL A 321 -20.17 5.48 14.77
C VAL A 321 -19.25 4.42 14.17
N GLY A 322 -19.81 3.29 13.72
CA GLY A 322 -19.02 2.30 12.97
C GLY A 322 -17.85 1.65 13.73
N GLY A 323 -17.79 1.74 15.07
CA GLY A 323 -16.63 1.25 15.83
C GLY A 323 -15.40 2.14 15.74
N GLU A 324 -15.52 3.33 15.13
CA GLU A 324 -14.43 4.29 14.96
C GLU A 324 -13.81 4.75 16.28
N TYR A 325 -12.54 5.12 16.18
CA TYR A 325 -11.81 5.68 17.31
C TYR A 325 -12.34 7.06 17.69
N ASN A 326 -12.34 7.33 18.98
CA ASN A 326 -12.56 8.66 19.51
C ASN A 326 -11.71 8.86 20.75
N ASN A 327 -11.25 10.09 20.98
CA ASN A 327 -10.55 10.45 22.20
C ASN A 327 -11.08 11.74 22.82
N TRP A 328 -12.40 11.95 22.76
CA TRP A 328 -13.04 13.11 23.39
C TRP A 328 -12.73 13.17 24.89
N ALA A 329 -12.36 14.36 25.35
CA ALA A 329 -12.18 14.60 26.78
C ALA A 329 -13.50 14.39 27.54
N ALA A 330 -13.40 14.09 28.83
CA ALA A 330 -14.57 13.86 29.67
C ALA A 330 -15.53 15.08 29.62
N GLY A 331 -16.73 14.86 29.09
CA GLY A 331 -17.75 15.91 28.93
C GLY A 331 -17.74 16.60 27.56
N GLN A 332 -16.92 16.15 26.61
CA GLN A 332 -16.86 16.66 25.24
C GLN A 332 -17.42 15.65 24.22
N PRO A 333 -17.88 16.10 23.03
CA PRO A 333 -18.05 17.50 22.61
C PRO A 333 -19.28 18.15 23.27
N ASP A 334 -19.16 19.37 23.79
CA ASP A 334 -20.22 20.02 24.57
C ASP A 334 -21.05 21.05 23.79
N ASN A 335 -20.61 21.41 22.59
CA ASN A 335 -21.16 22.46 21.73
C ASN A 335 -21.40 23.78 22.49
N ASP A 336 -20.41 24.23 23.28
CA ASP A 336 -20.51 25.51 23.99
C ASP A 336 -20.47 26.70 23.02
N ALA A 337 -21.67 27.14 22.62
CA ALA A 337 -21.91 28.27 21.74
C ALA A 337 -21.50 28.06 20.27
N ASP A 338 -21.95 26.95 19.66
CA ASP A 338 -21.83 26.65 18.21
C ASP A 338 -20.38 26.31 17.83
N GLN A 339 -19.90 25.18 18.34
CA GLN A 339 -18.52 24.72 18.24
C GLN A 339 -18.38 23.53 17.29
N ASP A 340 -17.97 23.82 16.05
CA ASP A 340 -17.98 22.79 15.01
C ASP A 340 -16.62 22.22 14.59
N ALA A 341 -15.53 22.47 15.33
CA ALA A 341 -14.19 21.99 14.99
C ALA A 341 -13.47 21.36 16.18
N ALA A 342 -12.86 20.20 15.98
CA ALA A 342 -12.12 19.52 17.03
C ALA A 342 -10.66 19.99 17.09
N TYR A 343 -10.12 20.09 18.30
CA TYR A 343 -8.69 20.23 18.53
C TYR A 343 -8.23 19.21 19.58
N MET A 344 -6.98 18.76 19.43
CA MET A 344 -6.30 17.94 20.43
C MET A 344 -5.69 18.83 21.52
N GLN A 345 -5.92 18.45 22.77
CA GLN A 345 -5.39 19.09 23.96
C GLN A 345 -3.99 18.59 24.30
N ALA A 346 -3.31 19.26 25.24
CA ALA A 346 -1.95 18.93 25.65
C ALA A 346 -1.79 17.51 26.26
N ASP A 347 -2.89 16.90 26.71
CA ASP A 347 -2.93 15.52 27.23
C ASP A 347 -3.31 14.47 26.17
N GLY A 348 -3.49 14.88 24.91
CA GLY A 348 -3.84 14.01 23.79
C GLY A 348 -5.34 13.79 23.60
N THR A 349 -6.19 14.22 24.55
CA THR A 349 -7.66 14.14 24.40
C THR A 349 -8.22 15.30 23.58
N TRP A 350 -9.45 15.17 23.07
CA TRP A 350 -10.03 16.13 22.13
C TRP A 350 -11.10 17.01 22.78
N ASN A 351 -11.27 18.20 22.25
CA ASN A 351 -12.31 19.14 22.62
C ASN A 351 -12.83 19.87 21.36
N ASP A 352 -14.12 20.18 21.30
CA ASP A 352 -14.69 20.98 20.24
C ASP A 352 -14.40 22.47 20.46
N TRP A 353 -14.52 23.25 19.38
CA TRP A 353 -14.35 24.69 19.41
C TRP A 353 -15.02 25.36 18.20
N ALA A 354 -15.30 26.66 18.34
CA ALA A 354 -15.82 27.47 17.25
C ALA A 354 -14.87 27.49 16.04
N THR A 355 -15.41 27.25 14.84
CA THR A 355 -14.66 27.25 13.57
C THR A 355 -14.07 28.62 13.22
N THR A 356 -14.69 29.70 13.71
CA THR A 356 -14.26 31.09 13.47
C THR A 356 -14.23 31.89 14.77
N GLY A 357 -13.25 32.79 14.93
CA GLY A 357 -13.13 33.60 16.14
C GLY A 357 -11.72 34.13 16.39
N PRO A 358 -11.49 34.81 17.53
CA PRO A 358 -10.18 35.38 17.87
C PRO A 358 -9.16 34.31 18.34
N LEU A 359 -9.61 33.09 18.62
CA LEU A 359 -8.75 32.00 19.05
C LEU A 359 -8.26 31.22 17.83
N THR A 360 -6.96 31.01 17.81
CA THR A 360 -6.23 30.38 16.72
C THR A 360 -5.22 29.41 17.31
N ARG A 361 -4.91 28.35 16.57
CA ARG A 361 -4.03 27.27 17.02
C ARG A 361 -3.09 26.86 15.88
N PRO A 362 -1.94 26.24 16.18
CA PRO A 362 -1.24 25.40 15.21
C PRO A 362 -2.11 24.19 14.84
N TYR A 363 -1.68 23.41 13.86
CA TYR A 363 -2.34 22.17 13.48
C TYR A 363 -1.32 21.09 13.15
N VAL A 364 -1.72 19.82 13.19
CA VAL A 364 -0.90 18.73 12.67
C VAL A 364 -1.35 18.47 11.23
N LEU A 365 -0.41 18.59 10.30
CA LEU A 365 -0.56 18.19 8.91
C LEU A 365 -0.38 16.67 8.84
N GLU A 366 -1.29 16.00 8.15
CA GLU A 366 -1.14 14.64 7.66
C GLU A 366 -0.81 14.72 6.16
N PHE A 367 0.28 14.07 5.78
CA PHE A 367 0.71 13.96 4.40
C PHE A 367 -0.17 12.92 3.70
N ALA A 368 -0.58 13.23 2.48
CA ALA A 368 -1.29 12.29 1.64
C ALA A 368 -0.34 11.31 0.93
N ASP A 369 0.93 11.32 1.32
CA ASP A 369 1.98 10.56 0.67
C ASP A 369 2.09 9.20 1.33
N ALA A 370 2.20 8.15 0.53
CA ALA A 370 2.45 6.81 1.01
C ALA A 370 3.14 5.96 -0.06
N ASP A 371 4.11 5.17 0.40
CA ASP A 371 4.93 4.35 -0.48
C ASP A 371 4.47 2.88 -0.51
N VAL A 372 4.66 2.22 -1.64
CA VAL A 372 4.67 0.76 -1.72
C VAL A 372 6.12 0.29 -1.78
N ILE A 373 6.55 -0.47 -0.78
CA ILE A 373 7.93 -0.94 -0.62
C ILE A 373 7.98 -2.46 -0.75
N VAL A 374 8.60 -2.97 -1.82
CA VAL A 374 8.63 -4.40 -2.18
C VAL A 374 10.03 -4.98 -1.98
N ASN A 375 10.30 -5.55 -0.80
CA ASN A 375 11.60 -6.19 -0.48
C ASN A 375 11.54 -7.73 -0.46
N ALA A 376 10.41 -8.31 -0.86
CA ALA A 376 10.26 -9.73 -1.11
C ALA A 376 9.32 -9.95 -2.30
N ALA A 377 9.35 -11.17 -2.85
CA ALA A 377 8.63 -11.48 -4.07
C ALA A 377 7.11 -11.29 -3.93
N VAL A 378 6.50 -10.72 -4.98
CA VAL A 378 5.05 -10.68 -5.20
C VAL A 378 4.75 -11.58 -6.40
N THR A 379 4.08 -12.70 -6.16
CA THR A 379 3.97 -13.80 -7.13
C THR A 379 2.54 -14.29 -7.32
N VAL A 380 2.10 -14.37 -8.56
CA VAL A 380 0.95 -15.17 -9.00
C VAL A 380 1.50 -16.43 -9.69
N SER A 381 1.37 -17.58 -9.02
CA SER A 381 1.99 -18.86 -9.42
C SER A 381 1.00 -19.87 -10.01
N GLY A 382 -0.27 -19.83 -9.59
CA GLY A 382 -1.37 -20.58 -10.20
C GLY A 382 -2.10 -19.76 -11.24
N GLY A 383 -2.79 -20.41 -12.18
CA GLY A 383 -3.72 -19.75 -13.11
C GLY A 383 -3.16 -18.51 -13.83
N THR A 384 -4.01 -17.50 -14.00
CA THR A 384 -3.65 -16.18 -14.53
C THR A 384 -4.13 -15.10 -13.56
N GLY A 385 -3.38 -14.01 -13.43
CA GLY A 385 -3.78 -12.89 -12.59
C GLY A 385 -2.81 -11.72 -12.69
N ALA A 386 -3.33 -10.51 -12.68
CA ALA A 386 -2.54 -9.29 -12.76
C ALA A 386 -1.89 -8.97 -11.42
N ILE A 387 -0.79 -8.21 -11.46
CA ILE A 387 -0.19 -7.60 -10.27
C ILE A 387 -0.26 -6.09 -10.45
N THR A 388 -0.87 -5.40 -9.50
CA THR A 388 -1.01 -3.95 -9.47
C THR A 388 -0.35 -3.40 -8.21
N LEU A 389 0.64 -2.52 -8.40
CA LEU A 389 1.28 -1.76 -7.32
C LEU A 389 0.98 -0.28 -7.52
N GLU A 390 0.34 0.34 -6.55
CA GLU A 390 -0.13 1.72 -6.63
C GLU A 390 0.27 2.47 -5.36
N ALA A 391 1.01 3.56 -5.52
CA ALA A 391 1.44 4.41 -4.41
C ALA A 391 1.09 5.86 -4.74
N ASP A 392 0.64 6.60 -3.73
CA ASP A 392 0.47 8.05 -3.86
C ASP A 392 1.83 8.75 -4.04
N THR A 393 2.91 8.18 -3.48
CA THR A 393 4.28 8.64 -3.75
C THR A 393 5.08 7.60 -4.50
N ASP A 394 5.91 6.80 -3.81
CA ASP A 394 6.94 6.00 -4.45
C ASP A 394 6.59 4.51 -4.46
N VAL A 395 6.99 3.84 -5.54
CA VAL A 395 7.09 2.38 -5.57
C VAL A 395 8.56 1.99 -5.56
N THR A 396 9.02 1.43 -4.45
CA THR A 396 10.43 1.05 -4.25
C THR A 396 10.59 -0.44 -3.94
N GLY A 397 11.80 -0.98 -4.09
CA GLY A 397 12.05 -2.38 -3.78
C GLY A 397 13.47 -2.83 -4.04
N ASP A 398 13.97 -3.73 -3.19
CA ASP A 398 15.30 -4.32 -3.33
C ASP A 398 15.34 -5.48 -4.34
N ALA A 399 16.51 -6.09 -4.52
CA ALA A 399 16.73 -7.18 -5.47
C ALA A 399 15.97 -8.49 -5.15
N ALA A 400 15.42 -8.64 -3.95
CA ALA A 400 14.56 -9.77 -3.59
C ALA A 400 13.07 -9.49 -3.90
N GLY A 401 12.72 -8.25 -4.21
CA GLY A 401 11.39 -7.78 -4.61
C GLY A 401 10.97 -8.16 -6.03
N ASP A 402 11.15 -9.43 -6.43
CA ASP A 402 10.72 -9.90 -7.75
C ASP A 402 9.19 -9.82 -7.91
N ILE A 403 8.71 -9.33 -9.05
CA ILE A 403 7.29 -9.29 -9.41
C ILE A 403 7.05 -10.32 -10.51
N THR A 404 6.25 -11.35 -10.23
CA THR A 404 6.08 -12.49 -11.14
C THR A 404 4.62 -12.89 -11.31
N THR A 405 4.15 -12.89 -12.56
CA THR A 405 2.89 -13.52 -12.97
C THR A 405 3.12 -14.32 -14.25
N ALA A 406 2.39 -15.43 -14.40
CA ALA A 406 2.54 -16.32 -15.54
C ALA A 406 2.16 -15.64 -16.86
N ASP A 407 1.03 -14.92 -16.90
CA ASP A 407 0.48 -14.28 -18.09
C ASP A 407 -0.38 -13.04 -17.79
N GLY A 408 -0.42 -12.58 -16.53
CA GLY A 408 -1.17 -11.38 -16.14
C GLY A 408 -0.42 -10.09 -16.43
N ASN A 409 -1.15 -8.98 -16.43
CA ASN A 409 -0.53 -7.67 -16.54
C ASN A 409 0.22 -7.33 -15.25
N VAL A 410 1.31 -6.58 -15.36
CA VAL A 410 1.97 -5.94 -14.22
C VAL A 410 1.80 -4.44 -14.40
N THR A 411 1.11 -3.77 -13.48
CA THR A 411 0.91 -2.33 -13.48
C THR A 411 1.58 -1.75 -12.25
N ILE A 412 2.44 -0.77 -12.45
CA ILE A 412 3.10 -0.04 -11.37
C ILE A 412 2.89 1.45 -11.60
N THR A 413 2.23 2.08 -10.63
CA THR A 413 1.91 3.52 -10.64
C THR A 413 2.46 4.14 -9.37
N ALA A 414 3.40 5.05 -9.55
CA ALA A 414 3.81 6.04 -8.56
C ALA A 414 3.12 7.37 -8.91
N ASP A 415 2.86 8.23 -7.92
CA ASP A 415 2.04 9.46 -8.06
C ASP A 415 0.58 9.13 -8.45
N LEU A 416 -0.10 8.27 -7.69
CA LEU A 416 -1.48 7.86 -8.00
C LEU A 416 -2.47 9.03 -7.86
N ASP A 417 -2.25 9.93 -6.91
CA ASP A 417 -3.16 11.03 -6.61
C ASP A 417 -2.94 12.28 -7.48
N ASP A 418 -1.92 12.26 -8.35
CA ASP A 418 -1.51 13.33 -9.29
C ASP A 418 -1.26 14.66 -8.55
N SER A 419 -0.73 14.55 -7.33
CA SER A 419 -0.33 15.67 -6.49
C SER A 419 0.94 16.34 -7.02
N SER A 420 1.27 17.56 -6.60
CA SER A 420 2.37 18.32 -7.22
C SER A 420 3.27 19.01 -6.19
N PHE A 421 4.18 18.24 -5.59
CA PHE A 421 4.94 18.68 -4.41
C PHE A 421 6.18 19.51 -4.74
N ALA A 422 6.94 19.10 -5.78
CA ALA A 422 8.17 19.70 -6.30
C ALA A 422 8.83 18.68 -7.25
N PRO A 423 9.84 19.04 -8.07
CA PRO A 423 10.59 18.02 -8.83
C PRO A 423 11.18 16.93 -7.90
N ASN A 424 10.89 15.66 -8.18
CA ASN A 424 11.38 14.46 -7.45
C ASN A 424 10.81 14.26 -6.05
N VAL A 425 9.54 14.63 -5.87
CA VAL A 425 8.74 14.35 -4.66
C VAL A 425 7.30 13.96 -5.05
N ASN A 426 7.06 13.71 -6.34
CA ASN A 426 5.71 13.44 -6.85
C ASN A 426 5.45 11.93 -6.89
N GLY A 427 6.43 11.15 -7.32
CA GLY A 427 6.34 9.70 -7.34
C GLY A 427 7.37 9.09 -8.29
N THR A 428 8.20 8.22 -7.75
CA THR A 428 9.25 7.50 -8.45
C THR A 428 9.04 5.99 -8.42
N ILE A 429 9.63 5.30 -9.39
CA ILE A 429 9.74 3.83 -9.40
C ILE A 429 11.20 3.47 -9.28
N HIS A 430 11.62 2.92 -8.13
CA HIS A 430 12.98 2.42 -7.86
C HIS A 430 12.94 0.94 -7.50
N LEU A 431 13.06 0.07 -8.50
CA LEU A 431 12.96 -1.38 -8.31
C LEU A 431 14.24 -2.10 -8.73
N ASP A 432 14.79 -2.89 -7.82
CA ASP A 432 15.92 -3.76 -8.10
C ASP A 432 15.49 -5.22 -8.37
N GLY A 433 14.26 -5.62 -8.02
CA GLY A 433 13.70 -6.92 -8.38
C GLY A 433 13.38 -7.05 -9.88
N ASN A 434 13.34 -8.28 -10.37
CA ASN A 434 12.96 -8.58 -11.75
C ASN A 434 11.44 -8.52 -11.94
N ILE A 435 11.01 -8.20 -13.17
CA ILE A 435 9.59 -8.24 -13.56
C ILE A 435 9.38 -9.34 -14.59
N THR A 436 8.50 -10.29 -14.30
CA THR A 436 8.11 -11.39 -15.17
C THR A 436 6.59 -11.35 -15.37
N ALA A 437 6.12 -11.00 -16.57
CA ALA A 437 4.70 -10.94 -16.90
C ALA A 437 4.25 -11.97 -17.96
N GLY A 438 5.17 -12.79 -18.48
CA GLY A 438 4.90 -13.77 -19.52
C GLY A 438 4.31 -13.13 -20.78
N THR A 439 3.06 -13.47 -21.12
CA THR A 439 2.31 -12.84 -22.21
C THR A 439 1.49 -11.60 -21.79
N GLY A 440 1.54 -11.20 -20.53
CA GLY A 440 0.93 -9.97 -20.04
C GLY A 440 1.69 -8.70 -20.44
N THR A 441 1.08 -7.55 -20.12
CA THR A 441 1.64 -6.22 -20.35
C THR A 441 2.28 -5.69 -19.07
N VAL A 442 3.48 -5.13 -19.17
CA VAL A 442 4.11 -4.36 -18.09
C VAL A 442 3.85 -2.88 -18.35
N THR A 443 3.13 -2.20 -17.45
CA THR A 443 2.87 -0.75 -17.50
C THR A 443 3.52 -0.07 -16.32
N LEU A 444 4.33 0.96 -16.60
CA LEU A 444 5.09 1.70 -15.60
C LEU A 444 4.74 3.18 -15.75
N SER A 445 4.15 3.78 -14.71
CA SER A 445 3.77 5.19 -14.66
C SER A 445 4.41 5.86 -13.47
N LEU A 446 5.13 6.95 -13.72
CA LEU A 446 5.76 7.77 -12.69
C LEU A 446 5.86 9.22 -13.17
N ALA A 447 5.86 10.14 -12.22
CA ALA A 447 6.00 11.57 -12.47
C ALA A 447 7.46 12.04 -12.38
N ASP A 448 8.27 11.37 -11.57
CA ASP A 448 9.63 11.82 -11.29
C ASP A 448 10.68 11.39 -12.30
N CYS A 449 11.81 12.11 -12.26
CA CYS A 449 12.85 12.07 -13.29
C CYS A 449 14.00 11.11 -12.96
N ASP A 450 13.97 10.52 -11.78
CA ASP A 450 15.03 9.67 -11.22
C ASP A 450 14.67 8.18 -11.20
N GLY A 451 13.51 7.79 -11.72
CA GLY A 451 13.06 6.39 -11.74
C GLY A 451 14.02 5.44 -12.44
N TYR A 452 14.12 4.22 -11.92
CA TYR A 452 14.92 3.15 -12.50
C TYR A 452 14.38 1.74 -12.18
N LEU A 453 14.64 0.83 -13.11
CA LEU A 453 14.70 -0.61 -12.87
C LEU A 453 16.17 -1.04 -12.91
N GLY A 454 16.72 -1.50 -11.79
CA GLY A 454 18.09 -1.99 -11.62
C GLY A 454 19.13 -0.91 -11.26
N SER A 455 19.23 -0.52 -9.99
CA SER A 455 20.08 0.56 -9.47
C SER A 455 21.57 0.51 -9.84
N GLY A 456 22.09 -0.65 -10.27
CA GLY A 456 23.49 -0.85 -10.68
C GLY A 456 23.88 -0.08 -11.93
N LEU A 457 24.25 1.21 -11.81
CA LEU A 457 24.72 2.06 -12.89
C LEU A 457 26.24 2.28 -12.82
N ASN A 458 26.96 2.04 -13.92
CA ASN A 458 28.35 2.42 -14.08
C ASN A 458 28.47 3.91 -14.42
N LEU A 459 28.83 4.72 -13.42
CA LEU A 459 29.02 6.17 -13.59
C LEU A 459 30.18 6.56 -14.54
N ALA A 460 31.02 5.62 -14.99
CA ALA A 460 31.99 5.91 -16.04
C ALA A 460 31.37 5.90 -17.44
N THR A 461 30.32 5.10 -17.65
CA THR A 461 29.73 4.84 -18.97
C THR A 461 28.24 5.19 -19.04
N GLY A 462 27.60 5.52 -17.92
CA GLY A 462 26.15 5.70 -17.83
C GLY A 462 25.37 4.42 -18.15
N ARG A 463 25.98 3.24 -18.02
CA ARG A 463 25.36 1.95 -18.40
C ARG A 463 25.03 1.09 -17.20
N GLY A 464 23.97 0.32 -17.31
CA GLY A 464 23.60 -0.72 -16.35
C GLY A 464 24.69 -1.76 -16.13
N THR A 465 24.77 -2.31 -14.92
CA THR A 465 25.76 -3.30 -14.49
C THR A 465 25.16 -4.52 -13.81
N SER A 466 23.92 -4.43 -13.31
CA SER A 466 23.26 -5.53 -12.61
C SER A 466 22.41 -6.37 -13.56
N PRO A 467 22.36 -7.70 -13.41
CA PRO A 467 21.31 -8.50 -14.06
C PRO A 467 19.93 -8.28 -13.43
N ASP A 468 19.89 -7.89 -12.15
CA ASP A 468 18.65 -7.60 -11.42
C ASP A 468 18.01 -6.30 -11.94
N GLY A 469 16.72 -6.10 -11.65
CA GLY A 469 15.94 -4.98 -12.18
C GLY A 469 15.66 -5.12 -13.68
N SER A 470 15.62 -6.36 -14.18
CA SER A 470 15.34 -6.65 -15.58
C SER A 470 13.87 -7.01 -15.81
N ILE A 471 13.30 -6.57 -16.93
CA ILE A 471 12.03 -7.11 -17.42
C ILE A 471 12.33 -8.41 -18.17
N VAL A 472 12.03 -9.54 -17.53
CA VAL A 472 12.36 -10.90 -18.00
C VAL A 472 11.42 -11.34 -19.12
N SER A 473 10.12 -11.06 -19.00
CA SER A 473 9.12 -11.41 -20.00
C SER A 473 7.94 -10.43 -19.97
N ALA A 474 7.44 -10.08 -21.15
CA ALA A 474 6.23 -9.30 -21.39
C ALA A 474 5.84 -9.38 -22.88
N SER A 475 4.55 -9.31 -23.20
CA SER A 475 4.06 -9.10 -24.58
C SER A 475 4.05 -7.63 -24.99
N GLN A 476 4.05 -6.73 -24.00
CA GLN A 476 4.21 -5.31 -24.18
C GLN A 476 4.83 -4.67 -22.94
N VAL A 477 5.70 -3.69 -23.14
CA VAL A 477 6.19 -2.78 -22.08
C VAL A 477 5.68 -1.37 -22.41
N ILE A 478 5.00 -0.72 -21.47
CA ILE A 478 4.43 0.61 -21.62
C ILE A 478 5.06 1.54 -20.59
N LYS A 479 5.65 2.63 -21.07
CA LYS A 479 6.04 3.77 -20.23
C LYS A 479 5.00 4.88 -20.35
N SER A 480 4.38 5.20 -19.22
CA SER A 480 3.40 6.27 -19.02
C SER A 480 3.89 7.24 -17.93
N GLY A 481 3.13 8.30 -17.66
CA GLY A 481 3.56 9.38 -16.75
C GLY A 481 4.62 10.30 -17.38
N LEU A 482 4.70 11.53 -16.89
CA LEU A 482 5.57 12.57 -17.44
C LEU A 482 7.05 12.40 -17.06
N GLY A 483 7.34 11.57 -16.06
CA GLY A 483 8.67 11.34 -15.54
C GLY A 483 9.60 10.52 -16.44
N ALA A 484 10.80 10.25 -15.94
CA ALA A 484 11.83 9.50 -16.64
C ALA A 484 12.11 8.16 -15.94
N LEU A 485 12.00 7.08 -16.70
CA LEU A 485 12.32 5.73 -16.22
C LEU A 485 13.56 5.20 -16.92
N ARG A 486 14.55 4.75 -16.13
CA ARG A 486 15.75 4.08 -16.62
C ARG A 486 15.61 2.56 -16.59
N LEU A 487 15.77 1.91 -17.73
CA LEU A 487 16.00 0.46 -17.78
C LEU A 487 17.49 0.21 -17.65
N ASN A 488 17.96 -0.02 -16.43
CA ASN A 488 19.37 -0.29 -16.14
C ASN A 488 19.68 -1.80 -16.06
N GLY A 489 18.69 -2.67 -15.89
CA GLY A 489 18.90 -4.12 -15.95
C GLY A 489 19.68 -4.55 -17.19
N THR A 490 20.69 -5.41 -17.01
CA THR A 490 21.57 -5.87 -18.12
C THR A 490 20.98 -7.04 -18.90
N ASN A 491 19.79 -7.53 -18.52
CA ASN A 491 19.15 -8.66 -19.16
C ASN A 491 17.64 -8.48 -19.34
N ASN A 492 17.21 -7.33 -19.86
CA ASN A 492 15.80 -7.14 -20.24
C ASN A 492 15.47 -8.05 -21.44
N ALA A 493 14.84 -9.19 -21.15
CA ALA A 493 14.67 -10.30 -22.09
C ALA A 493 13.26 -10.36 -22.72
N TYR A 494 12.36 -9.44 -22.41
CA TYR A 494 11.01 -9.40 -22.98
C TYR A 494 11.02 -9.35 -24.51
N THR A 495 10.14 -10.10 -25.17
CA THR A 495 10.07 -10.16 -26.65
C THR A 495 8.96 -9.30 -27.24
N GLY A 496 8.06 -8.80 -26.40
CA GLY A 496 6.94 -7.92 -26.73
C GLY A 496 7.33 -6.58 -27.34
N THR A 497 6.32 -5.78 -27.68
CA THR A 497 6.54 -4.39 -28.14
C THR A 497 6.87 -3.46 -26.97
N THR A 498 7.44 -2.29 -27.25
CA THR A 498 7.59 -1.23 -26.23
C THR A 498 6.89 0.02 -26.71
N THR A 499 6.08 0.65 -25.87
CA THR A 499 5.43 1.93 -26.18
C THR A 499 5.83 2.97 -25.14
N VAL A 500 6.39 4.09 -25.59
CA VAL A 500 6.63 5.26 -24.74
C VAL A 500 5.50 6.25 -25.01
N ASN A 501 4.50 6.28 -24.12
CA ASN A 501 3.32 7.14 -24.26
C ASN A 501 3.62 8.58 -23.86
N ALA A 502 4.37 8.77 -22.77
CA ALA A 502 4.70 10.06 -22.19
C ALA A 502 6.03 10.00 -21.42
N GLY A 503 6.60 11.17 -21.12
CA GLY A 503 7.87 11.28 -20.40
C GLY A 503 9.04 10.67 -21.16
N ALA A 504 10.02 10.16 -20.41
CA ALA A 504 11.23 9.56 -20.97
C ALA A 504 11.38 8.09 -20.59
N LEU A 505 11.69 7.24 -21.58
CA LEU A 505 12.26 5.92 -21.36
C LEU A 505 13.74 5.97 -21.71
N ILE A 506 14.60 5.66 -20.75
CA ILE A 506 16.05 5.72 -20.89
C ILE A 506 16.62 4.30 -20.81
N VAL A 507 17.14 3.77 -21.92
CA VAL A 507 17.74 2.43 -21.95
C VAL A 507 19.23 2.52 -21.65
N ASN A 508 19.62 2.37 -20.39
CA ASN A 508 21.02 2.39 -19.96
C ASN A 508 21.62 0.98 -19.82
N GLY A 509 20.78 -0.04 -19.61
CA GLY A 509 21.15 -1.46 -19.59
C GLY A 509 21.15 -2.10 -20.98
N GLU A 510 20.66 -3.33 -21.07
CA GLU A 510 20.52 -4.05 -22.35
C GLU A 510 19.14 -4.66 -22.50
N ILE A 511 18.52 -4.47 -23.67
CA ILE A 511 17.40 -5.28 -24.16
C ILE A 511 18.00 -6.40 -24.99
N THR A 512 18.04 -7.59 -24.41
CA THR A 512 18.85 -8.74 -24.88
C THR A 512 18.13 -9.63 -25.89
N THR A 513 16.98 -9.20 -26.41
CA THR A 513 16.17 -9.94 -27.39
C THR A 513 15.75 -9.10 -28.58
N ASP A 514 15.69 -9.77 -29.73
CA ASP A 514 15.12 -9.25 -30.96
C ASP A 514 13.61 -9.54 -30.92
N GLY A 515 12.81 -8.49 -30.72
CA GLY A 515 11.36 -8.60 -30.47
C GLY A 515 10.57 -7.48 -31.13
N GLY A 516 9.37 -7.21 -30.61
CA GLY A 516 8.50 -6.15 -31.11
C GLY A 516 9.18 -4.77 -31.11
N ALA A 517 8.83 -3.92 -32.06
CA ALA A 517 9.43 -2.58 -32.18
C ALA A 517 9.17 -1.72 -30.93
N ILE A 518 10.10 -0.79 -30.66
CA ILE A 518 9.91 0.30 -29.70
C ILE A 518 9.25 1.46 -30.43
N THR A 519 8.11 1.95 -29.93
CA THR A 519 7.38 3.07 -30.50
C THR A 519 7.41 4.27 -29.56
N VAL A 520 7.90 5.41 -30.05
CA VAL A 520 7.96 6.67 -29.30
C VAL A 520 6.77 7.55 -29.70
N GLY A 521 5.86 7.79 -28.76
CA GLY A 521 4.65 8.59 -28.93
C GLY A 521 4.91 10.11 -28.99
N THR A 522 3.86 10.87 -29.29
CA THR A 522 3.91 12.34 -29.33
C THR A 522 4.29 12.90 -27.96
N GLY A 523 5.32 13.76 -27.91
CA GLY A 523 5.78 14.36 -26.64
C GLY A 523 6.63 13.43 -25.77
N ALA A 524 6.75 12.15 -26.13
CA ALA A 524 7.58 11.19 -25.44
C ALA A 524 9.03 11.19 -25.93
N LEU A 525 9.94 10.66 -25.10
CA LEU A 525 11.36 10.57 -25.36
C LEU A 525 11.86 9.13 -25.17
N LEU A 526 12.67 8.65 -26.12
CA LEU A 526 13.52 7.48 -25.96
C LEU A 526 14.98 7.93 -25.94
N GLY A 527 15.73 7.49 -24.93
CA GLY A 527 17.16 7.76 -24.82
C GLY A 527 17.94 6.60 -24.22
N GLY A 528 19.13 6.91 -23.74
CA GLY A 528 20.00 6.03 -22.96
C GLY A 528 21.39 5.82 -23.54
N ASN A 529 22.20 5.09 -22.79
CA ASN A 529 23.57 4.71 -23.10
C ASN A 529 23.74 3.21 -23.41
N GLY A 530 22.62 2.51 -23.49
CA GLY A 530 22.53 1.06 -23.53
C GLY A 530 22.44 0.49 -24.93
N ARG A 531 21.98 -0.77 -24.97
CA ARG A 531 21.83 -1.53 -26.20
C ARG A 531 20.40 -2.03 -26.35
N ILE A 532 19.86 -1.87 -27.56
CA ILE A 532 18.54 -2.32 -27.97
C ILE A 532 18.71 -3.44 -29.02
N GLY A 533 18.29 -4.66 -28.68
CA GLY A 533 18.35 -5.84 -29.54
C GLY A 533 19.62 -6.69 -29.34
N ALA A 534 19.50 -7.99 -29.61
CA ALA A 534 20.52 -9.01 -29.41
C ALA A 534 21.46 -9.16 -30.61
N GLY A 535 20.90 -9.26 -31.82
CA GLY A 535 21.62 -9.57 -33.05
C GLY A 535 21.55 -8.46 -34.09
N ILE A 536 22.35 -8.56 -35.15
CA ILE A 536 22.22 -7.70 -36.33
C ILE A 536 20.87 -7.97 -37.02
N ALA A 537 20.13 -6.92 -37.40
CA ALA A 537 18.69 -7.00 -37.73
C ALA A 537 17.80 -7.24 -36.50
N GLY A 538 18.22 -6.68 -35.37
CA GLY A 538 17.54 -6.80 -34.09
C GLY A 538 16.28 -5.96 -34.01
N ARG A 539 15.99 -5.45 -32.81
CA ARG A 539 14.75 -4.72 -32.52
C ARG A 539 14.73 -3.33 -33.13
N ASP A 540 13.68 -3.03 -33.90
CA ASP A 540 13.46 -1.74 -34.54
C ASP A 540 12.95 -0.66 -33.56
N VAL A 541 13.21 0.60 -33.90
CA VAL A 541 12.70 1.79 -33.20
C VAL A 541 11.92 2.64 -34.18
N GLN A 542 10.66 2.96 -33.84
CA GLN A 542 9.79 3.87 -34.59
C GLN A 542 9.54 5.14 -33.78
N VAL A 543 9.97 6.28 -34.31
CA VAL A 543 9.74 7.60 -33.72
C VAL A 543 8.56 8.26 -34.44
N ASN A 544 7.41 8.35 -33.77
CA ASN A 544 6.21 8.95 -34.35
C ASN A 544 6.30 10.49 -34.41
N ALA A 545 5.35 11.11 -35.10
CA ALA A 545 5.27 12.57 -35.19
C ALA A 545 5.21 13.20 -33.78
N GLY A 546 6.13 14.11 -33.49
CA GLY A 546 6.26 14.75 -32.17
C GLY A 546 6.94 13.90 -31.10
N GLY A 547 7.29 12.64 -31.38
CA GLY A 547 8.16 11.83 -30.52
C GLY A 547 9.63 12.16 -30.73
N THR A 548 10.45 11.91 -29.72
CA THR A 548 11.89 12.24 -29.73
C THR A 548 12.77 11.01 -29.47
N LEU A 549 13.77 10.81 -30.32
CA LEU A 549 14.95 9.99 -30.00
C LEU A 549 16.10 10.92 -29.60
N ASP A 550 16.67 10.71 -28.42
CA ASP A 550 17.69 11.55 -27.79
C ASP A 550 18.70 10.64 -27.07
N PRO A 551 19.80 10.19 -27.72
CA PRO A 551 20.80 9.36 -27.05
C PRO A 551 21.35 10.05 -25.80
N GLY A 552 21.75 9.27 -24.79
CA GLY A 552 22.10 9.83 -23.48
C GLY A 552 20.91 9.94 -22.53
N ASP A 553 21.07 10.70 -21.47
CA ASP A 553 20.18 10.66 -20.32
C ASP A 553 19.77 12.07 -19.87
N VAL A 554 18.68 12.13 -19.13
CA VAL A 554 18.16 13.34 -18.49
C VAL A 554 18.74 13.50 -17.08
N ASP A 555 18.72 14.73 -16.56
CA ASP A 555 19.00 15.04 -15.17
C ASP A 555 17.92 14.41 -14.27
N PRO A 556 18.29 13.51 -13.35
CA PRO A 556 17.36 12.95 -12.37
C PRO A 556 16.65 14.01 -11.53
N GLY A 557 17.20 15.22 -11.42
CA GLY A 557 16.64 16.28 -10.60
C GLY A 557 15.49 17.08 -11.24
N ASN A 558 15.31 17.03 -12.56
CA ASN A 558 14.37 17.94 -13.25
C ASN A 558 13.97 17.51 -14.68
N CYS A 559 14.35 16.31 -15.13
CA CYS A 559 14.11 15.79 -16.48
C CYS A 559 14.74 16.65 -17.60
N ALA A 560 15.58 17.64 -17.29
CA ALA A 560 16.29 18.39 -18.31
C ALA A 560 17.31 17.49 -18.97
N ILE A 561 17.39 17.59 -20.29
CA ILE A 561 18.37 16.87 -21.09
C ILE A 561 19.77 17.33 -20.64
N HIS A 562 20.59 16.40 -20.13
CA HIS A 562 21.80 16.80 -19.42
C HIS A 562 23.04 15.97 -19.74
N TYR A 563 22.91 14.67 -20.00
CA TYR A 563 24.06 13.78 -20.12
C TYR A 563 24.17 13.16 -21.51
N PRO A 564 25.09 13.66 -22.37
CA PRO A 564 25.28 13.09 -23.69
C PRO A 564 25.73 11.64 -23.67
N GLY A 565 25.31 10.85 -24.66
CA GLY A 565 25.45 9.39 -24.60
C GLY A 565 25.68 8.64 -25.90
N LEU A 566 25.82 7.32 -25.79
CA LEU A 566 25.87 6.38 -26.92
C LEU A 566 24.72 5.37 -26.80
N LEU A 567 23.70 5.51 -27.63
CA LEU A 567 22.64 4.52 -27.76
C LEU A 567 22.93 3.59 -28.94
N THR A 568 22.95 2.28 -28.67
CA THR A 568 23.10 1.24 -29.71
C THR A 568 21.74 0.62 -30.04
N VAL A 569 21.32 0.68 -31.29
CA VAL A 569 20.09 0.07 -31.83
C VAL A 569 20.47 -0.93 -32.93
N ASN A 570 20.33 -2.23 -32.66
CA ASN A 570 20.71 -3.24 -33.64
C ASN A 570 19.68 -3.48 -34.75
N GLY A 571 18.46 -2.93 -34.60
CA GLY A 571 17.45 -2.83 -35.66
C GLY A 571 17.51 -1.49 -36.41
N ASP A 572 16.51 -1.26 -37.25
CA ASP A 572 16.36 -0.01 -37.99
C ASP A 572 15.68 1.06 -37.12
N VAL A 573 16.10 2.32 -37.26
CA VAL A 573 15.47 3.49 -36.65
C VAL A 573 14.69 4.24 -37.73
N THR A 574 13.37 4.29 -37.59
CA THR A 574 12.47 4.95 -38.56
C THR A 574 11.85 6.20 -37.96
N PHE A 575 11.91 7.31 -38.69
CA PHE A 575 11.25 8.57 -38.29
C PHE A 575 10.01 8.84 -39.13
N ALA A 576 8.85 8.96 -38.48
CA ALA A 576 7.67 9.51 -39.12
C ALA A 576 7.90 11.00 -39.45
N ILE A 577 7.13 11.55 -40.40
CA ILE A 577 7.14 13.00 -40.67
C ILE A 577 6.78 13.74 -39.37
N GLY A 578 7.70 14.58 -38.90
CA GLY A 578 7.57 15.31 -37.64
C GLY A 578 8.14 14.59 -36.41
N GLY A 579 8.68 13.38 -36.56
CA GLY A 579 9.52 12.75 -35.54
C GLY A 579 10.86 13.49 -35.40
N ILE A 580 11.40 13.48 -34.19
CA ILE A 580 12.56 14.30 -33.82
C ILE A 580 13.73 13.39 -33.48
N PHE A 581 14.86 13.57 -34.16
CA PHE A 581 16.16 13.13 -33.67
C PHE A 581 16.85 14.32 -33.03
N ARG A 582 17.04 14.29 -31.71
CA ARG A 582 17.76 15.32 -30.97
C ARG A 582 19.18 14.83 -30.67
N VAL A 583 20.10 15.79 -30.65
CA VAL A 583 21.50 15.56 -30.30
C VAL A 583 22.03 16.72 -29.44
N GLN A 584 22.72 16.38 -28.37
CA GLN A 584 23.56 17.24 -27.54
C GLN A 584 24.96 17.31 -28.14
N LEU A 585 25.52 18.53 -28.23
CA LEU A 585 26.83 18.81 -28.82
C LEU A 585 27.66 19.68 -27.87
N ASN A 586 27.76 19.26 -26.61
CA ASN A 586 28.34 20.05 -25.52
C ASN A 586 29.87 20.15 -25.63
N SER A 587 30.53 19.20 -26.30
CA SER A 587 31.97 19.24 -26.59
C SER A 587 32.36 18.52 -27.89
N LEU A 588 33.67 18.46 -28.18
CA LEU A 588 34.23 17.70 -29.32
C LEU A 588 34.55 16.24 -28.99
N ASN A 589 34.35 15.82 -27.74
CA ASN A 589 34.56 14.45 -27.32
C ASN A 589 33.24 13.68 -27.41
N ALA A 590 33.32 12.42 -27.83
CA ALA A 590 32.18 11.51 -27.77
C ALA A 590 31.63 11.44 -26.33
N GLY A 591 30.31 11.54 -26.18
CA GLY A 591 29.63 11.25 -24.92
C GLY A 591 29.97 9.82 -24.50
N VAL A 592 30.25 9.63 -23.20
CA VAL A 592 30.68 8.38 -22.52
C VAL A 592 32.07 7.79 -22.90
N ASP A 593 32.82 8.37 -23.83
CA ASP A 593 34.15 7.86 -24.27
C ASP A 593 35.33 8.41 -23.44
N SER A 594 35.11 9.45 -22.62
CA SER A 594 36.12 10.00 -21.70
C SER A 594 36.24 9.27 -20.36
N GLY A 595 35.46 8.20 -20.14
CA GLY A 595 35.47 7.41 -18.91
C GLY A 595 34.75 8.06 -17.72
N THR A 596 33.92 9.07 -17.97
CA THR A 596 33.09 9.73 -16.97
C THR A 596 31.74 10.11 -17.58
N TYR A 597 30.65 9.65 -16.97
CA TYR A 597 29.30 10.10 -17.26
C TYR A 597 29.16 11.55 -16.78
N THR A 598 29.23 12.48 -17.73
CA THR A 598 29.29 13.92 -17.46
C THR A 598 28.43 14.69 -18.46
N PRO A 599 28.10 15.95 -18.16
CA PRO A 599 27.43 16.81 -19.12
C PRO A 599 28.28 17.16 -20.35
N ASP A 600 29.59 16.91 -20.32
CA ASP A 600 30.48 17.13 -21.45
C ASP A 600 30.40 15.96 -22.44
N GLY A 601 30.29 16.26 -23.74
CA GLY A 601 30.27 15.22 -24.77
C GLY A 601 29.41 15.61 -25.97
N TYR A 602 29.25 14.67 -26.90
CA TYR A 602 28.22 14.72 -27.93
C TYR A 602 27.53 13.37 -28.07
N ASP A 603 26.27 13.40 -28.49
CA ASP A 603 25.46 12.20 -28.65
C ASP A 603 25.87 11.35 -29.83
N GLN A 604 25.73 10.05 -29.63
CA GLN A 604 26.01 9.03 -30.62
C GLN A 604 24.84 8.06 -30.72
N LEU A 605 24.42 7.80 -31.95
CA LEU A 605 23.48 6.75 -32.27
C LEU A 605 24.20 5.75 -33.17
N ASP A 606 24.40 4.53 -32.67
CA ASP A 606 24.83 3.40 -33.49
C ASP A 606 23.59 2.60 -33.90
N ALA A 607 23.18 2.72 -35.17
CA ALA A 607 21.98 2.08 -35.70
C ALA A 607 22.32 1.26 -36.95
N ARG A 608 21.63 0.13 -37.14
CA ARG A 608 21.78 -0.68 -38.36
C ARG A 608 21.38 0.10 -39.60
N GLY A 609 20.26 0.81 -39.54
CA GLY A 609 19.70 1.60 -40.62
C GLY A 609 18.90 2.77 -40.05
N MET A 610 18.89 3.88 -40.77
CA MET A 610 18.04 5.04 -40.46
C MET A 610 17.18 5.35 -41.68
N VAL A 611 15.86 5.45 -41.49
CA VAL A 611 14.86 5.58 -42.56
C VAL A 611 13.96 6.80 -42.35
#